data_AF-A0A0N4VW80-F1
#
_entry.id   AF-A0A0N4VW80-F1
#
_cell.length_a   1.000
_cell.length_b   1.000
_cell.length_c   1.000
_cell.angle_alpha   90.00
_cell.angle_beta   90.00
_cell.angle_gamma   90.00
#
_symmetry.space_group_name_H-M   'P 1'
#
loop_
_entity.id
_entity.type
_entity.pdbx_description
1 polymer ?
#
loop_
_entity_poly.entity_id
_entity_poly.type
_entity_poly.pdbx_seq_one_letter_code
_entity_poly.pdbx_strand_id
1 'polypeptide(L)'
;MLDSFAPTTIPKYRRETAGGIGVAWDKIVADGILPAYDKLNLSWAMGECVESADAGALINFIEAGANVVIGPACSASALVSGTVAKYFDFPIVIWAPVFPSALLDDEQYSNLMAPTFSSLK
;
A
#
# COMPACT_ATOMS: atom_id res chain seq x y z
N MET A 1 -1.02 -25.54 11.14
CA MET A 1 -1.78 -26.25 10.10
C MET A 1 -2.25 -25.19 9.12
N LEU A 2 -1.30 -24.62 8.38
CA LEU A 2 -0.88 -24.98 7.02
C LEU A 2 -1.66 -24.13 5.99
N ASP A 3 -0.91 -23.28 5.30
CA ASP A 3 -1.15 -22.71 3.97
C ASP A 3 -2.36 -21.79 3.76
N SER A 4 -2.15 -20.48 3.93
CA SER A 4 -2.95 -19.45 3.25
C SER A 4 -2.18 -18.73 2.14
N PHE A 5 -1.11 -19.35 1.61
CA PHE A 5 -0.53 -18.94 0.34
C PHE A 5 -1.57 -19.13 -0.77
N ALA A 6 -2.12 -18.01 -1.23
CA ALA A 6 -2.89 -17.80 -2.45
C ALA A 6 -4.19 -18.63 -2.62
N PRO A 7 -5.39 -17.99 -2.61
CA PRO A 7 -6.61 -18.64 -3.07
C PRO A 7 -6.50 -18.98 -4.57
N THR A 8 -6.60 -20.26 -4.89
CA THR A 8 -6.87 -20.76 -6.23
C THR A 8 -8.27 -20.25 -6.66
N THR A 9 -8.35 -19.66 -7.87
CA THR A 9 -9.50 -18.94 -8.48
C THR A 9 -9.70 -17.46 -8.08
N ILE A 10 -8.72 -16.63 -8.46
CA ILE A 10 -8.78 -15.19 -8.29
C ILE A 10 -9.50 -14.54 -9.50
N PRO A 11 -10.54 -13.71 -9.29
CA PRO A 11 -11.12 -12.88 -10.35
C PRO A 11 -10.05 -12.03 -11.02
N LYS A 12 -10.19 -11.80 -12.33
CA LYS A 12 -9.16 -11.32 -13.27
C LYS A 12 -8.42 -10.02 -12.87
N TYR A 13 -8.89 -9.29 -11.87
CA TYR A 13 -8.40 -7.96 -11.50
C TYR A 13 -7.71 -7.86 -10.12
N ARG A 14 -7.81 -8.88 -9.25
CA ARG A 14 -7.07 -8.95 -7.95
C ARG A 14 -5.64 -9.54 -8.09
N ARG A 15 -5.25 -10.02 -9.29
CA ARG A 15 -4.21 -11.06 -9.46
C ARG A 15 -2.75 -10.63 -9.55
N GLU A 16 -2.42 -9.45 -10.06
CA GLU A 16 -1.13 -9.29 -10.73
C GLU A 16 -0.05 -8.65 -9.85
N THR A 17 -0.36 -7.59 -9.10
CA THR A 17 0.67 -6.82 -8.36
C THR A 17 0.76 -7.19 -6.88
N ALA A 18 -0.34 -7.60 -6.25
CA ALA A 18 -0.35 -8.02 -4.83
C ALA A 18 0.57 -9.22 -4.57
N GLY A 19 0.69 -10.14 -5.55
CA GLY A 19 1.60 -11.28 -5.47
C GLY A 19 3.08 -10.89 -5.50
N GLY A 20 3.43 -9.72 -6.05
CA GLY A 20 4.80 -9.23 -6.11
C GLY A 20 5.43 -8.97 -4.73
N ILE A 21 4.61 -8.62 -3.72
CA ILE A 21 5.08 -8.37 -2.36
C ILE A 21 5.65 -9.65 -1.73
N GLY A 22 4.97 -10.79 -1.91
CA GLY A 22 5.44 -12.08 -1.40
C GLY A 22 6.77 -12.50 -2.02
N VAL A 23 6.90 -12.35 -3.35
CA VAL A 23 8.14 -12.67 -4.07
C VAL A 23 9.30 -11.76 -3.61
N ALA A 24 9.04 -10.48 -3.40
CA ALA A 24 10.05 -9.55 -2.87
C ALA A 24 10.48 -9.93 -1.45
N TRP A 25 9.53 -10.34 -0.59
CA TRP A 25 9.82 -10.78 0.77
C TRP A 25 10.68 -12.04 0.81
N ASP A 26 10.34 -13.05 -0.01
CA ASP A 26 11.12 -14.29 -0.12
C ASP A 26 12.58 -14.00 -0.47
N LYS A 27 12.81 -13.02 -1.35
CA LYS A 27 14.17 -12.58 -1.72
C LYS A 27 14.88 -11.84 -0.58
N ILE A 28 14.19 -10.97 0.15
CA ILE A 28 14.76 -10.25 1.31
C ILE A 28 15.25 -11.24 2.37
N VAL A 29 14.46 -12.29 2.63
CA VAL A 29 14.82 -13.36 3.57
C VAL A 29 15.98 -14.19 3.05
N ALA A 30 15.95 -14.59 1.77
CA ALA A 30 17.03 -15.37 1.15
C ALA A 30 18.37 -14.63 1.12
N ASP A 31 18.35 -13.31 0.88
CA ASP A 31 19.55 -12.47 0.82
C ASP A 31 20.01 -12.00 2.22
N GLY A 32 19.26 -12.29 3.29
CA GLY A 32 19.62 -11.92 4.66
C GLY A 32 19.66 -10.41 4.92
N ILE A 33 18.87 -9.63 4.16
CA ILE A 33 18.91 -8.16 4.20
C ILE A 33 18.38 -7.63 5.55
N LEU A 34 17.39 -8.30 6.13
CA LEU A 34 16.74 -7.93 7.39
C LEU A 34 16.77 -9.09 8.40
N PRO A 35 17.94 -9.41 8.98
CA PRO A 35 18.11 -10.60 9.82
C PRO A 35 17.31 -10.54 11.14
N ALA A 36 16.86 -9.35 11.55
CA ALA A 36 16.03 -9.15 12.73
C ALA A 36 14.52 -9.35 12.48
N TYR A 37 14.09 -9.49 11.22
CA TYR A 37 12.69 -9.62 10.84
C TYR A 37 12.47 -10.93 10.09
N ASP A 38 11.84 -11.91 10.75
CA ASP A 38 11.59 -13.26 10.23
C ASP A 38 10.14 -13.45 9.72
N LYS A 39 9.23 -12.56 10.10
CA LYS A 39 7.79 -12.65 9.79
C LYS A 39 7.27 -11.34 9.20
N LEU A 40 6.59 -11.46 8.06
CA LEU A 40 5.83 -10.39 7.44
C LEU A 40 4.33 -10.68 7.57
N ASN A 41 3.60 -9.83 8.30
CA ASN A 41 2.15 -9.94 8.40
C ASN A 41 1.49 -9.03 7.36
N LEU A 42 0.92 -9.64 6.31
CA LEU A 42 0.28 -8.92 5.21
C LEU A 42 -1.24 -8.98 5.33
N SER A 43 -1.86 -7.81 5.49
CA SER A 43 -3.30 -7.61 5.34
C SER A 43 -3.58 -6.80 4.08
N TRP A 44 -4.64 -7.16 3.34
CA TRP A 44 -5.06 -6.44 2.14
C TRP A 44 -6.55 -6.11 2.19
N ALA A 45 -6.90 -4.97 1.59
CA ALA A 45 -8.27 -4.55 1.33
C ALA A 45 -8.39 -4.15 -0.13
N MET A 46 -9.55 -4.40 -0.73
CA MET A 46 -9.87 -3.95 -2.08
C MET A 46 -10.78 -2.74 -1.96
N GLY A 47 -10.26 -1.55 -2.31
CA GLY A 47 -11.06 -0.32 -2.30
C GLY A 47 -11.84 -0.07 -3.59
N GLU A 48 -11.60 -0.83 -4.67
CA GLU A 48 -12.32 -0.71 -5.96
C GLU A 48 -12.34 0.73 -6.52
N CYS A 49 -11.27 1.52 -6.28
CA CYS A 49 -11.20 2.95 -6.57
C CYS A 49 -12.33 3.80 -5.96
N VAL A 50 -12.91 3.35 -4.84
CA VAL A 50 -13.85 4.13 -4.03
C VAL A 50 -13.06 4.78 -2.91
N GLU A 51 -12.96 6.11 -2.95
CA GLU A 51 -12.08 6.88 -2.07
C GLU A 51 -12.42 6.69 -0.59
N SER A 52 -13.70 6.59 -0.26
CA SER A 52 -14.17 6.33 1.10
C SER A 52 -13.82 4.92 1.59
N ALA A 53 -13.81 3.93 0.70
CA ALA A 53 -13.43 2.56 1.04
C ALA A 53 -11.91 2.45 1.28
N ASP A 54 -11.10 3.10 0.42
CA ASP A 54 -9.64 3.14 0.59
C ASP A 54 -9.23 3.91 1.86
N ALA A 55 -9.85 5.05 2.13
CA ALA A 55 -9.61 5.81 3.35
C ALA A 55 -10.04 5.05 4.62
N GLY A 56 -11.21 4.41 4.59
CA GLY A 56 -11.68 3.58 5.70
C GLY A 56 -10.78 2.36 5.94
N ALA A 57 -10.31 1.71 4.89
CA ALA A 57 -9.35 0.61 4.99
C ALA A 57 -8.02 1.06 5.62
N LEU A 58 -7.50 2.24 5.22
CA LEU A 58 -6.31 2.82 5.82
C LEU A 58 -6.48 3.02 7.34
N ILE A 59 -7.60 3.62 7.77
CA ILE A 59 -7.89 3.83 9.20
C ILE A 59 -7.92 2.49 9.93
N ASN A 60 -8.63 1.50 9.38
CA ASN A 60 -8.70 0.16 9.98
C ASN A 60 -7.31 -0.50 10.10
N PHE A 61 -6.41 -0.31 9.14
CA PHE A 61 -5.06 -0.84 9.21
C PHE A 61 -4.20 -0.12 10.26
N ILE A 62 -4.34 1.19 10.37
CA ILE A 62 -3.67 1.99 11.41
C ILE A 62 -4.13 1.50 12.80
N GLU A 63 -5.44 1.37 13.01
CA GLU A 63 -6.02 0.89 14.27
C GLU A 63 -5.66 -0.57 14.58
N ALA A 64 -5.51 -1.41 13.55
CA ALA A 64 -5.03 -2.79 13.68
C ALA A 64 -3.52 -2.90 13.99
N GLY A 65 -2.79 -1.77 14.02
CA GLY A 65 -1.37 -1.73 14.33
C GLY A 65 -0.45 -2.04 13.15
N ALA A 66 -0.89 -1.81 11.91
CA ALA A 66 0.00 -1.85 10.76
C ALA A 66 1.14 -0.82 10.92
N ASN A 67 2.33 -1.12 10.40
CA ASN A 67 3.47 -0.20 10.45
C ASN A 67 3.57 0.73 9.23
N VAL A 68 3.09 0.26 8.09
CA VAL A 68 3.08 0.98 6.82
C VAL A 68 1.96 0.43 5.95
N VAL A 69 1.35 1.29 5.13
CA VAL A 69 0.37 0.88 4.13
C VAL A 69 0.93 1.14 2.74
N ILE A 70 0.87 0.11 1.89
CA ILE A 70 1.25 0.20 0.48
C ILE A 70 -0.04 0.37 -0.33
N GLY A 71 -0.30 1.59 -0.77
CA GLY A 71 -1.53 2.00 -1.46
C GLY A 71 -2.01 3.37 -0.96
N PRO A 72 -3.13 3.86 -1.51
CA PRO A 72 -4.00 3.22 -2.50
C PRO A 72 -3.45 3.31 -3.94
N ALA A 73 -4.05 2.55 -4.86
CA ALA A 73 -3.61 2.49 -6.25
C ALA A 73 -4.25 3.57 -7.14
N CYS A 74 -5.45 4.05 -6.79
CA CYS A 74 -6.19 4.99 -7.62
C CYS A 74 -5.87 6.44 -7.19
N SER A 75 -5.70 7.32 -8.17
CA SER A 75 -5.22 8.68 -7.96
C SER A 75 -6.11 9.53 -7.04
N ALA A 76 -7.43 9.41 -7.16
CA ALA A 76 -8.38 10.12 -6.28
C ALA A 76 -8.32 9.59 -4.84
N SER A 77 -8.29 8.26 -4.68
CA SER A 77 -8.09 7.62 -3.38
C SER A 77 -6.78 8.05 -2.73
N ALA A 78 -5.70 8.19 -3.50
CA ALA A 78 -4.40 8.60 -2.97
C ALA A 78 -4.40 9.99 -2.35
N LEU A 79 -5.19 10.93 -2.90
CA LEU A 79 -5.37 12.27 -2.31
C LEU A 79 -6.10 12.22 -0.97
N VAL A 80 -7.18 11.44 -0.90
CA VAL A 80 -7.99 11.30 0.32
C VAL A 80 -7.21 10.54 1.38
N SER A 81 -6.65 9.38 1.04
CA SER A 81 -5.80 8.58 1.92
C SER A 81 -4.54 9.32 2.36
N GLY A 82 -3.94 10.15 1.51
CA GLY A 82 -2.80 10.99 1.89
C GLY A 82 -3.16 12.03 2.95
N THR A 83 -4.37 12.60 2.88
CA THR A 83 -4.87 13.52 3.90
C THR A 83 -5.11 12.81 5.24
N VAL A 84 -5.68 11.61 5.19
CA VAL A 84 -5.88 10.75 6.37
C VAL A 84 -4.54 10.32 6.97
N ALA A 85 -3.61 9.89 6.13
CA ALA A 85 -2.26 9.50 6.55
C ALA A 85 -1.57 10.65 7.29
N LYS A 86 -1.64 11.88 6.78
CA LYS A 86 -1.12 13.07 7.47
C LYS A 86 -1.75 13.25 8.84
N TYR A 87 -3.09 13.14 8.94
CA TYR A 87 -3.80 13.31 10.21
C TYR A 87 -3.32 12.33 11.29
N PHE A 88 -3.05 11.08 10.90
CA PHE A 88 -2.55 10.04 11.81
C PHE A 88 -1.02 9.99 11.92
N ASP A 89 -0.29 10.90 11.27
CA ASP A 89 1.18 10.85 11.11
C ASP A 89 1.69 9.46 10.68
N PHE A 90 0.98 8.84 9.74
CA PHE A 90 1.18 7.44 9.36
C PHE A 90 1.81 7.30 7.97
N PRO A 91 2.91 6.56 7.81
CA PRO A 91 3.60 6.45 6.53
C PRO A 91 2.80 5.62 5.52
N ILE A 92 2.62 6.16 4.31
CA ILE A 92 2.00 5.44 3.19
C ILE A 92 2.88 5.46 1.93
N VAL A 93 2.83 4.37 1.17
CA VAL A 93 3.58 4.19 -0.08
C VAL A 93 2.62 4.02 -1.25
N ILE A 94 2.55 4.99 -2.14
CA ILE A 94 1.75 4.90 -3.37
C ILE A 94 2.54 4.13 -4.42
N TRP A 95 2.00 3.01 -4.94
CA TRP A 95 2.75 2.09 -5.82
C TRP A 95 2.30 2.10 -7.29
N ALA A 96 1.10 2.60 -7.56
CA ALA A 96 0.44 2.50 -8.86
C ALA A 96 0.89 3.58 -9.86
N PRO A 97 0.69 3.37 -11.18
CA PRO A 97 1.15 4.30 -12.22
C PRO A 97 0.51 5.70 -12.09
N VAL A 98 1.26 6.72 -12.51
CA VAL A 98 0.92 8.16 -12.52
C VAL A 98 -0.04 8.61 -11.42
N PHE A 99 0.55 8.95 -10.27
CA PHE A 99 -0.18 9.63 -9.21
C PHE A 99 -0.34 11.14 -9.51
N PRO A 100 -1.31 11.83 -8.89
CA PRO A 100 -1.53 13.26 -9.11
C PRO A 100 -0.32 14.11 -8.75
N SER A 101 0.04 15.10 -9.57
CA SER A 101 1.07 16.10 -9.22
C SER A 101 0.77 16.87 -7.93
N ALA A 102 -0.50 16.90 -7.50
CA ALA A 102 -0.88 17.47 -6.19
C ALA A 102 -0.21 16.75 -5.00
N LEU A 103 0.17 15.47 -5.14
CA LEU A 103 0.90 14.73 -4.09
C LEU A 103 2.40 15.08 -4.03
N LEU A 104 2.90 15.97 -4.89
CA LEU A 104 4.27 16.48 -4.82
C LEU A 104 4.42 17.62 -3.80
N ASP A 105 3.32 18.13 -3.25
CA ASP A 105 3.33 19.15 -2.19
C ASP A 105 3.76 18.48 -0.87
N ASP A 106 5.00 18.72 -0.46
CA ASP A 106 5.63 18.13 0.72
C ASP A 106 5.13 18.74 2.03
N GLU A 107 4.59 19.97 2.00
CA GLU A 107 3.90 20.56 3.15
C GLU A 107 2.55 19.87 3.39
N GLN A 108 1.85 19.49 2.30
CA GLN A 108 0.57 18.78 2.38
C GLN A 108 0.72 17.30 2.64
N TYR A 109 1.70 16.62 2.03
CA TYR A 109 1.84 15.17 2.01
C TYR A 109 3.23 14.69 2.49
N SER A 110 3.63 15.11 3.69
CA SER A 110 4.98 14.89 4.24
C SER A 110 5.33 13.42 4.55
N ASN A 111 4.33 12.56 4.71
CA ASN A 111 4.48 11.14 5.06
C ASN A 111 4.10 10.19 3.92
N LEU A 112 4.09 10.71 2.70
CA LEU A 112 3.81 9.96 1.49
C LEU A 112 5.09 9.75 0.68
N MET A 113 5.28 8.55 0.17
CA MET A 113 6.34 8.24 -0.78
C MET A 113 5.78 7.45 -1.97
N ALA A 114 6.42 7.59 -3.14
CA ALA A 114 6.03 6.85 -4.34
C ALA A 114 7.28 6.47 -5.16
N PRO A 115 7.38 5.23 -5.67
CA PRO A 115 8.48 4.79 -6.54
C PRO A 115 8.22 5.04 -8.03
N THR A 116 7.06 5.63 -8.37
CA THR A 116 6.61 5.89 -9.74
C THR A 116 6.66 7.38 -10.07
N PHE A 117 6.40 7.76 -11.32
CA PHE A 117 6.37 9.17 -11.74
C PHE A 117 4.99 9.79 -11.48
N SER A 118 4.96 11.09 -11.18
CA SER A 118 3.71 11.86 -11.09
C SER A 118 3.18 12.19 -12.49
N SER A 119 1.87 12.38 -12.62
CA SER A 119 1.27 12.94 -13.83
C SER A 119 1.64 14.43 -13.97
N LEU A 120 1.89 14.89 -15.19
CA LEU A 120 2.10 16.32 -15.48
C LEU A 120 0.75 17.04 -15.41
N LYS A 121 0.76 18.24 -14.85
CA LYS A 121 -0.41 19.11 -14.74
C LYS A 121 -0.67 19.85 -16.04
#